data_AF-A0A9E4HCF7-F1
#
_entry.id   AF-A0A9E4HCF7-F1
#
_cell.length_a   1.000
_cell.length_b   1.000
_cell.length_c   1.000
_cell.angle_alpha   90.00
_cell.angle_beta   90.00
_cell.angle_gamma   90.00
#
_symmetry.space_group_name_H-M   'P 1'
#
loop_
_entity.id
_entity.type
_entity.pdbx_description
1 polymer ?
#
loop_
_entity_poly.entity_id
_entity_poly.type
_entity_poly.pdbx_seq_one_letter_code
_entity_poly.pdbx_strand_id
1 'polypeptide(L)' 'MKSLAFRRSKVYICHYATYTLGAHTKSDLKVHLIWIPKYRKRVLTAQVAIRARDILRQIAVEHELAIITVK' A
#
# COMPACT_ATOMS: atom_id res chain seq x y z
N MET A 1 -5.53 29.09 -1.81
CA MET A 1 -4.49 28.19 -1.27
C MET A 1 -4.89 26.73 -1.46
N LYS A 2 -4.65 26.12 -2.62
CA LYS A 2 -4.75 24.66 -2.79
C LYS A 2 -3.30 24.15 -2.79
N SER A 3 -2.87 23.64 -1.64
CA SER A 3 -1.50 23.17 -1.42
C SER A 3 -1.05 22.22 -2.53
N LEU A 4 0.13 22.48 -3.08
CA LEU A 4 0.86 21.62 -4.03
C LEU A 4 0.61 20.14 -3.74
N ALA A 5 0.11 19.41 -4.73
CA ALA A 5 -0.14 17.98 -4.68
C ALA A 5 1.11 17.22 -4.18
N PHE A 6 1.09 16.94 -2.89
CA PHE A 6 2.11 16.20 -2.20
C PHE A 6 1.90 14.71 -2.46
N ARG A 7 2.35 14.30 -3.65
CA ARG A 7 2.12 12.97 -4.23
C ARG A 7 2.99 11.91 -3.55
N ARG A 8 2.72 11.63 -2.26
CA ARG A 8 3.26 10.45 -1.55
C ARG A 8 2.55 9.21 -2.10
N SER A 9 3.29 8.14 -2.38
CA SER A 9 2.70 6.83 -2.64
C SER A 9 2.17 6.28 -1.32
N LYS A 10 0.87 6.43 -1.09
CA LYS A 10 0.20 5.93 0.10
C LYS A 10 -0.45 4.60 -0.26
N VAL A 11 -0.06 3.55 0.47
CA VAL A 11 -0.66 2.22 0.32
C VAL A 11 -1.29 1.82 1.64
N TYR A 12 -2.58 1.51 1.58
CA TYR A 12 -3.34 1.00 2.70
C TYR A 12 -3.32 -0.52 2.57
N ILE A 13 -2.62 -1.18 3.50
CA ILE A 13 -2.50 -2.64 3.55
C ILE A 13 -3.32 -3.13 4.73
N CYS A 14 -4.05 -4.21 4.52
CA CYS A 14 -4.77 -4.92 5.56
C CYS A 14 -4.59 -6.41 5.35
N HIS A 15 -4.60 -7.17 6.44
CA HIS A 15 -4.67 -8.62 6.33
C HIS A 15 -6.14 -9.02 6.33
N TYR A 16 -6.63 -9.45 5.15
CA TYR A 16 -8.02 -9.78 4.83
C TYR A 16 -9.07 -8.69 5.09
N ALA A 17 -10.03 -8.53 4.18
CA ALA A 17 -11.13 -7.56 4.32
C ALA A 17 -12.11 -7.91 5.47
N THR A 18 -11.91 -9.07 6.10
CA THR A 18 -12.72 -9.65 7.17
C THR A 18 -11.84 -9.96 8.39
N TYR A 19 -12.44 -9.99 9.59
CA TYR A 19 -11.74 -10.40 10.80
C TYR A 19 -11.05 -11.75 10.62
N THR A 20 -9.76 -11.82 10.91
CA THR A 20 -9.03 -13.09 10.94
C THR A 20 -9.29 -13.76 12.28
N LEU A 21 -9.75 -15.01 12.22
CA LEU A 21 -9.96 -15.86 13.38
C LEU A 21 -8.78 -16.82 13.51
N GLY A 22 -8.03 -16.69 14.59
CA GLY A 22 -7.09 -17.70 15.07
C GLY A 22 -7.75 -18.60 16.13
N ALA A 23 -7.03 -19.61 16.60
CA ALA A 23 -7.53 -20.56 17.60
C ALA A 23 -8.07 -19.90 18.89
N HIS A 24 -7.49 -18.76 19.29
CA HIS A 24 -7.90 -18.00 20.48
C HIS A 24 -7.89 -16.48 20.27
N THR A 25 -7.85 -16.01 19.01
CA THR A 25 -7.68 -14.59 18.70
C THR A 25 -8.60 -14.16 17.55
N LYS A 26 -9.17 -12.96 17.67
CA LYS A 26 -9.91 -12.30 16.60
C LYS A 26 -9.25 -10.94 16.38
N SER A 27 -8.63 -10.75 15.21
CA SER A 27 -7.88 -9.53 14.90
C SER A 27 -8.37 -8.86 13.62
N ASP A 28 -8.31 -7.53 13.62
CA ASP A 28 -8.48 -6.66 12.45
C ASP A 28 -7.26 -5.73 12.39
N LEU A 29 -6.32 -6.04 11.50
CA LEU A 29 -5.05 -5.31 11.39
C LEU A 29 -5.04 -4.52 10.09
N LYS A 30 -5.16 -3.20 10.22
CA LYS A 30 -5.16 -2.23 9.12
C LYS A 30 -4.02 -1.24 9.30
N VAL A 31 -3.14 -1.14 8.30
CA VAL A 31 -1.93 -0.31 8.37
C VAL A 31 -1.87 0.66 7.20
N HIS A 32 -1.47 1.90 7.50
CA HIS A 32 -1.18 2.93 6.51
C HIS A 32 0.31 2.99 6.24
N LEU A 33 0.76 2.32 5.18
CA LEU A 33 2.15 2.34 4.76
C LEU A 33 2.38 3.49 3.77
N ILE A 34 3.35 4.34 4.09
CA ILE A 34 3.72 5.48 3.26
C ILE A 34 5.23 5.49 3.09
N TRP A 35 5.70 5.52 1.85
CA TRP A 35 7.14 5.66 1.55
C TRP A 35 7.40 6.71 0.48
N ILE A 36 8.68 7.07 0.34
CA ILE A 36 9.15 8.09 -0.60
C ILE A 36 10.41 7.53 -1.31
N PRO A 37 10.58 7.75 -2.62
CA PRO A 37 11.79 7.33 -3.33
C PRO A 37 13.03 8.07 -2.82
N LYS A 38 14.20 7.44 -3.01
CA LYS A 38 15.49 8.02 -2.65
C LYS A 38 15.63 9.43 -3.24
N TYR A 39 16.10 10.38 -2.42
CA TYR A 39 16.25 11.80 -2.75
C TYR A 39 14.94 12.53 -3.13
N ARG A 40 13.77 11.95 -2.83
CA ARG A 40 12.44 12.50 -3.16
C ARG A 40 12.26 12.89 -4.63
N LYS A 41 13.01 12.25 -5.54
CA LYS A 41 12.87 12.48 -6.98
C LYS A 41 11.48 12.05 -7.44
N ARG A 42 10.87 12.79 -8.37
CA ARG A 42 9.54 12.49 -8.94
C ARG A 42 9.59 11.34 -9.96
N VAL A 43 10.21 10.22 -9.59
CA VAL A 43 10.42 9.05 -10.46
C VAL A 43 9.18 8.15 -10.56
N LEU A 44 8.28 8.23 -9.59
CA LEU A 44 7.03 7.46 -9.56
C LEU A 44 5.98 8.11 -10.48
N THR A 45 6.28 8.17 -11.77
CA THR A 45 5.40 8.70 -12.81
C THR A 45 5.26 7.70 -13.96
N ALA A 46 4.13 7.78 -14.67
CA ALA A 46 3.82 6.96 -15.85
C ALA A 46 4.04 5.44 -15.62
N GLN A 47 4.85 4.81 -16.48
CA GLN A 47 5.10 3.36 -16.50
C GLN A 47 5.78 2.86 -15.22
N VAL A 48 6.67 3.67 -14.62
CA VAL A 48 7.37 3.29 -13.38
C VAL A 48 6.38 3.14 -12.24
N ALA A 49 5.38 4.03 -12.15
CA ALA A 49 4.34 3.94 -11.13
C ALA A 49 3.42 2.72 -11.33
N ILE A 50 3.14 2.35 -12.59
CA ILE A 50 2.35 1.15 -12.91
C ILE A 50 3.13 -0.09 -12.48
N ARG A 51 4.37 -0.25 -12.95
CA ARG A 51 5.19 -1.42 -12.63
C ARG A 51 5.44 -1.57 -11.13
N ALA A 52 5.70 -0.47 -10.42
CA ALA A 52 5.85 -0.49 -8.97
C ALA A 52 4.58 -1.00 -8.26
N ARG A 53 3.40 -0.57 -8.70
CA ARG A 53 2.13 -1.07 -8.15
C ARG A 53 1.91 -2.55 -8.42
N ASP A 54 2.32 -3.04 -9.59
CA ASP A 54 2.17 -4.45 -9.93
C ASP A 54 3.09 -5.33 -9.08
N ILE A 55 4.34 -4.91 -8.87
CA ILE A 55 5.27 -5.59 -7.96
C ILE A 55 4.71 -5.61 -6.53
N LEU A 56 4.17 -4.49 -6.05
CA LEU A 56 3.57 -4.44 -4.71
C LEU A 56 2.36 -5.35 -4.56
N ARG A 57 1.56 -5.50 -5.62
CA ARG A 57 0.45 -6.46 -5.63
C ARG A 57 0.94 -7.89 -5.61
N GLN A 58 1.99 -8.20 -6.38
CA GLN A 58 2.61 -9.53 -6.38
C GLN A 58 3.11 -9.90 -4.97
N ILE A 59 3.85 -9.00 -4.32
CA ILE A 59 4.35 -9.18 -2.95
C ILE A 59 3.18 -9.32 -1.96
N ALA A 60 2.13 -8.51 -2.12
CA ALA A 60 0.97 -8.62 -1.23
C ALA A 60 0.27 -9.98 -1.37
N VAL A 61 0.13 -10.51 -2.58
CA VAL A 61 -0.45 -11.84 -2.81
C VAL A 61 0.43 -12.94 -2.20
N GLU A 62 1.74 -12.86 -2.36
CA GLU A 62 2.70 -13.83 -1.79
C GLU A 62 2.61 -13.90 -0.25
N HIS A 63 2.34 -12.78 0.41
CA HIS A 63 2.20 -12.70 1.87
C HIS A 63 0.75 -12.76 2.37
N GLU A 64 -0.21 -13.14 1.53
CA GLU A 64 -1.65 -13.22 1.89
C GLU A 64 -2.20 -11.89 2.45
N LEU A 65 -1.69 -10.76 1.93
CA LEU A 65 -2.09 -9.41 2.30
C LEU A 65 -3.12 -8.86 1.29
N ALA A 66 -4.12 -8.15 1.80
CA ALA A 66 -5.11 -7.46 1.01
C ALA A 66 -4.79 -5.95 0.94
N ILE A 67 -4.78 -5.39 -0.27
CA ILE A 67 -4.59 -3.96 -0.47
C ILE A 67 -5.96 -3.28 -0.54
N ILE A 68 -6.28 -2.41 0.42
CA ILE A 68 -7.58 -1.73 0.50
C ILE A 68 -7.62 -0.49 -0.39
N THR A 69 -6.55 0.29 -0.43
CA THR A 69 -6.52 1.54 -1.18
C THR A 69 -5.11 1.86 -1.63
N VAL A 70 -4.98 2.15 -2.93
CA VAL A 70 -3.80 2.76 -3.53
C VAL A 70 -4.26 4.07 -4.16
N LYS A 71 -3.79 5.21 -3.64
CA LYS A 71 -4.08 6.55 -4.17
C LYS A 71 -2.80 7.26 -4.59
#